data_AF-A0A093J5G8-F1
#
_entry.id   AF-A0A093J5G8-F1
#
_cell.length_a   1.000
_cell.length_b   1.000
_cell.length_c   1.000
_cell.angle_alpha   90.00
_cell.angle_beta   90.00
_cell.angle_gamma   90.00
#
_symmetry.space_group_name_H-M   'P 1'
#
loop_
_entity.id
_entity.type
_entity.pdbx_description
1 polymer ?
#
loop_
_entity_poly.entity_id
_entity_poly.type
_entity_poly.pdbx_seq_one_letter_code
_entity_poly.pdbx_strand_id
1 'polypeptide(L)'
;DFAVTVADDEGIKTQLYKLTASVSFSYINPAWKIFLRKEVFYPKENFSHPYCLNLLCEQIMRDTFSDSCLRISREEKHKMKDLLKELRVGNDVQSIQEDGIKKRIVLAARDNWANYFSRLFPVHGENGSDVQILGVSHRGMRLLKVVKAAGYNPEHLKILRSYSFADVLSVELKGSSDLDFSLKTEQLFLHSPKAPRIKAMVELFIQELRQDTNYVVALRSYITDDKSLLSFKKGDLIELLPMEGVEPGWQFGSTGGRSGIFPTSLVQLAAA
;
A
#
# COMPACT_ATOMS: atom_id res chain seq x y z
N ASP A 1 32.05 14.11 11.11
CA ASP A 1 31.66 12.88 11.78
C ASP A 1 30.41 13.09 12.60
N PHE A 2 29.32 12.45 12.21
CA PHE A 2 28.27 11.85 13.05
C PHE A 2 27.28 11.21 12.07
N ALA A 3 27.64 10.03 11.56
CA ALA A 3 26.74 9.16 10.81
C ALA A 3 25.95 8.33 11.84
N VAL A 4 24.64 8.55 11.91
CA VAL A 4 23.73 7.68 12.65
C VAL A 4 23.48 6.45 11.79
N THR A 5 24.09 5.33 12.17
CA THR A 5 23.85 4.01 11.57
C THR A 5 22.56 3.43 12.14
N VAL A 6 21.53 3.34 11.31
CA VAL A 6 20.37 2.48 11.56
C VAL A 6 20.72 1.11 10.98
N ALA A 7 20.86 0.11 11.85
CA ALA A 7 21.15 -1.27 11.46
C ALA A 7 19.86 -1.94 10.98
N ASP A 8 19.77 -2.17 9.66
CA ASP A 8 19.07 -3.26 8.94
C ASP A 8 18.68 -2.91 7.49
N ASP A 9 19.32 -1.91 6.88
CA ASP A 9 19.31 -1.75 5.42
C ASP A 9 20.50 -2.53 4.83
N GLU A 10 20.27 -3.78 4.42
CA GLU A 10 21.27 -4.55 3.67
C GLU A 10 21.60 -3.86 2.33
N GLY A 11 22.63 -3.02 2.37
CA GLY A 11 23.57 -2.89 1.26
C GLY A 11 23.40 -1.72 0.30
N ILE A 12 22.31 -0.94 0.32
CA ILE A 12 22.22 0.27 -0.52
C ILE A 12 22.79 1.48 0.23
N LYS A 13 24.11 1.55 0.34
CA LYS A 13 24.79 2.80 0.68
C LYS A 13 24.75 3.71 -0.54
N THR A 14 23.79 4.64 -0.61
CA THR A 14 23.84 5.75 -1.57
C THR A 14 24.98 6.69 -1.16
N GLN A 15 26.19 6.36 -1.59
CA GLN A 15 27.29 7.31 -1.52
C GLN A 15 27.03 8.39 -2.57
N LEU A 16 27.24 9.66 -2.19
CA LEU A 16 27.30 10.74 -3.17
C LEU A 16 28.26 10.31 -4.26
N TYR A 17 27.77 10.16 -5.49
CA TYR A 17 28.60 9.77 -6.61
C TYR A 17 29.68 10.84 -6.77
N LYS A 18 30.93 10.48 -6.46
CA LYS A 18 32.05 11.41 -6.53
C LYS A 18 32.20 11.81 -7.98
N LEU A 19 32.10 13.12 -8.24
CA LEU A 19 32.35 13.69 -9.55
C LEU A 19 33.75 13.25 -10.01
N THR A 20 33.82 12.36 -10.99
CA THR A 20 35.06 11.94 -11.63
C THR A 20 35.54 13.04 -12.57
N ALA A 21 36.87 13.22 -12.68
CA ALA A 21 37.48 14.17 -13.61
C ALA A 21 37.37 13.77 -15.10
N SER A 22 36.51 12.78 -15.41
CA SER A 22 36.22 12.31 -16.76
C SER A 22 35.26 13.26 -17.48
N VAL A 23 35.39 13.37 -18.80
CA VAL A 23 34.44 14.11 -19.64
C VAL A 23 33.04 13.51 -19.51
N SER A 24 32.09 14.29 -19.01
CA SER A 24 30.68 13.93 -18.91
C SER A 24 29.84 14.80 -19.86
N PHE A 25 28.92 14.19 -20.59
CA PHE A 25 27.94 14.92 -21.40
C PHE A 25 26.67 15.14 -20.59
N SER A 26 26.09 16.34 -20.68
CA SER A 26 24.80 16.68 -20.08
C SER A 26 23.93 17.39 -21.11
N TYR A 27 22.62 17.32 -20.91
CA TYR A 27 21.66 18.10 -21.69
C TYR A 27 21.90 19.60 -21.45
N ILE A 28 21.90 20.38 -22.53
CA ILE A 28 21.88 21.84 -22.49
C ILE A 28 20.42 22.29 -22.48
N ASN A 29 20.06 23.17 -21.54
CA ASN A 29 18.73 23.74 -21.39
C ASN A 29 17.58 22.71 -21.45
N PRO A 30 17.61 21.67 -20.58
CA PRO A 30 16.51 20.73 -20.55
C PRO A 30 15.20 21.45 -20.19
N ALA A 31 14.16 21.25 -21.00
CA ALA A 31 12.81 21.73 -20.70
C ALA A 31 12.12 20.92 -19.59
N TRP A 32 12.72 19.81 -19.16
CA TRP A 32 12.21 18.92 -18.13
C TRP A 32 12.75 19.26 -16.74
N LYS A 33 11.96 18.92 -15.71
CA LYS A 33 12.33 19.03 -14.30
C LYS A 33 12.11 17.69 -13.61
N ILE A 34 12.99 17.34 -12.68
CA ILE A 34 12.84 16.16 -11.82
C ILE A 34 12.28 16.62 -10.49
N PHE A 35 11.22 15.95 -10.03
CA PHE A 35 10.61 16.20 -8.74
C PHE A 35 10.69 14.94 -7.89
N LEU A 36 11.16 15.08 -6.66
CA LEU A 36 11.04 14.03 -5.66
C LEU A 36 9.68 14.17 -4.96
N ARG A 37 8.94 13.06 -4.89
CA ARG A 37 7.57 13.07 -4.38
C ARG A 37 7.24 11.73 -3.73
N LYS A 38 6.50 11.76 -2.62
CA LYS A 38 5.87 10.56 -2.06
C LYS A 38 4.71 10.14 -2.96
N GLU A 39 4.86 8.99 -3.64
CA GLU A 39 3.83 8.42 -4.49
C GLU A 39 2.89 7.47 -3.74
N VAL A 40 3.42 6.54 -2.95
CA VAL A 40 2.66 5.48 -2.28
C VAL A 40 3.25 5.19 -0.91
N PHE A 41 2.38 4.95 0.07
CA PHE A 41 2.79 4.36 1.34
C PHE A 41 2.81 2.84 1.22
N TYR A 42 3.93 2.24 1.57
CA TYR A 42 4.01 0.78 1.69
C TYR A 42 3.39 0.34 3.02
N PRO A 43 2.90 -0.92 3.13
CA PRO A 43 2.44 -1.44 4.40
C PRO A 43 3.51 -1.26 5.48
N LYS A 44 3.08 -0.97 6.71
CA LYS A 44 3.96 -0.79 7.89
C LYS A 44 4.98 0.36 7.78
N GLU A 45 4.96 1.14 6.70
CA GLU A 45 5.91 2.23 6.52
C GLU A 45 5.77 3.29 7.63
N ASN A 46 6.90 3.58 8.28
CA ASN A 46 6.97 4.60 9.31
C ASN A 46 7.34 5.97 8.70
N PHE A 47 6.49 6.96 8.93
CA PHE A 47 6.70 8.36 8.51
C PHE A 47 6.70 9.33 9.70
N SER A 48 6.92 8.85 10.93
CA SER A 48 6.92 9.67 12.14
C SER A 48 8.14 10.58 12.27
N HIS A 49 9.18 10.36 11.47
CA HIS A 49 10.39 11.16 11.52
C HIS A 49 10.10 12.62 11.07
N PRO A 50 10.54 13.65 11.83
CA PRO A 50 10.17 15.06 11.57
C PRO A 50 10.47 15.55 10.15
N TYR A 51 11.59 15.11 9.55
CA TYR A 51 11.93 15.46 8.17
C TYR A 51 10.92 14.89 7.15
N CYS A 52 10.52 13.62 7.32
CA CYS A 52 9.49 13.00 6.49
C CYS A 52 8.14 13.71 6.64
N LEU A 53 7.75 14.04 7.87
CA LEU A 53 6.53 14.81 8.15
C LEU A 53 6.55 16.16 7.45
N ASN A 54 7.68 16.88 7.49
CA ASN A 54 7.80 18.17 6.84
C ASN A 54 7.62 18.06 5.31
N LEU A 55 8.35 17.15 4.66
CA LEU A 55 8.25 16.93 3.22
C LEU A 55 6.83 16.52 2.78
N LEU A 56 6.19 15.63 3.54
CA LEU A 56 4.83 15.18 3.25
C LEU A 56 3.82 16.30 3.42
N CYS A 57 3.93 17.09 4.49
CA CYS A 57 3.08 18.26 4.70
C CYS A 57 3.24 19.29 3.58
N GLU A 58 4.48 19.61 3.18
CA GLU A 58 4.73 20.52 2.06
C GLU A 58 4.08 20.03 0.77
N GLN A 59 4.21 18.74 0.47
CA GLN A 59 3.59 18.13 -0.70
C GLN A 59 2.04 18.23 -0.63
N ILE A 60 1.45 17.84 0.51
CA ILE A 60 0.00 17.83 0.71
C ILE A 60 -0.58 19.24 0.64
N MET A 61 0.03 20.21 1.32
CA MET A 61 -0.45 21.60 1.32
C MET A 61 -0.34 22.21 -0.07
N ARG A 62 0.81 22.06 -0.74
CA ARG A 62 0.98 22.54 -2.12
C ARG A 62 -0.09 22.00 -3.06
N ASP A 63 -0.39 20.71 -2.98
CA ASP A 63 -1.39 20.06 -3.83
C ASP A 63 -2.84 20.39 -3.44
N THR A 64 -3.10 20.72 -2.17
CA THR A 64 -4.41 21.17 -1.69
C THR A 64 -4.80 22.52 -2.30
N PHE A 65 -3.82 23.42 -2.46
CA PHE A 65 -4.03 24.75 -3.02
C PHE A 65 -3.79 24.82 -4.53
N SER A 66 -3.21 23.79 -5.14
CA SER A 66 -3.03 23.67 -6.59
C SER A 66 -4.26 23.08 -7.28
N ASP A 67 -4.57 23.53 -8.49
CA ASP A 67 -5.61 22.93 -9.34
C ASP A 67 -5.08 21.82 -10.26
N SER A 68 -3.78 21.56 -10.30
CA SER A 68 -3.15 20.62 -11.23
C SER A 68 -3.18 19.15 -10.79
N CYS A 69 -3.54 18.84 -9.54
CA CYS A 69 -3.48 17.48 -9.02
C CYS A 69 -4.74 16.66 -9.34
N LEU A 70 -4.66 15.83 -10.40
CA LEU A 70 -5.69 14.89 -10.84
C LEU A 70 -6.12 13.85 -9.79
N ARG A 71 -5.27 13.62 -8.78
CA ARG A 71 -5.48 12.58 -7.77
C ARG A 71 -6.35 13.02 -6.60
N ILE A 72 -6.70 14.30 -6.52
CA ILE A 72 -7.50 14.88 -5.43
C ILE A 72 -8.78 15.49 -6.01
N SER A 73 -9.92 15.02 -5.54
CA SER A 73 -11.23 15.60 -5.85
C SER A 73 -11.42 16.97 -5.18
N ARG A 74 -12.43 17.72 -5.63
CA ARG A 74 -12.69 19.07 -5.11
C ARG A 74 -13.22 19.01 -3.68
N GLU A 75 -14.00 17.99 -3.39
CA GLU A 75 -14.52 17.68 -2.07
C GLU A 75 -13.38 17.35 -1.10
N GLU A 76 -12.41 16.53 -1.53
CA GLU A 76 -11.21 16.19 -0.75
C GLU A 76 -10.32 17.43 -0.49
N LYS A 77 -10.15 18.32 -1.49
CA LYS A 77 -9.44 19.59 -1.29
C LYS A 77 -10.18 20.50 -0.33
N HIS A 78 -11.50 20.60 -0.43
CA HIS A 78 -12.31 21.44 0.45
C HIS A 78 -12.18 21.00 1.91
N LYS A 79 -12.37 19.68 2.17
CA LYS A 79 -12.20 19.10 3.51
C LYS A 79 -10.81 19.36 4.09
N MET A 80 -9.75 19.27 3.27
CA MET A 80 -8.39 19.58 3.74
C MET A 80 -8.22 21.07 4.04
N LYS A 81 -8.77 21.97 3.23
CA LYS A 81 -8.73 23.42 3.50
C LYS A 81 -9.45 23.77 4.80
N ASP A 82 -10.57 23.11 5.09
CA ASP A 82 -11.30 23.33 6.34
C ASP A 82 -10.50 22.81 7.54
N LEU A 83 -9.91 21.62 7.44
CA LEU A 83 -8.99 21.09 8.46
C LEU A 83 -7.82 22.06 8.73
N LEU A 84 -7.19 22.61 7.70
CA LEU A 84 -6.08 23.55 7.87
C LEU A 84 -6.52 24.84 8.59
N LYS A 85 -7.74 25.33 8.31
CA LYS A 85 -8.31 26.49 9.02
C LYS A 85 -8.58 26.17 10.50
N GLU A 86 -9.16 25.00 10.79
CA GLU A 86 -9.43 24.55 12.16
C GLU A 86 -8.13 24.43 12.99
N LEU A 87 -7.06 23.94 12.35
CA LEU A 87 -5.74 23.83 12.95
C LEU A 87 -5.00 25.16 13.04
N ARG A 88 -5.58 26.27 12.56
CA ARG A 88 -4.97 27.60 12.49
C ARG A 88 -3.62 27.61 11.77
N VAL A 89 -3.48 26.74 10.77
CA VAL A 89 -2.27 26.60 9.97
C VAL A 89 -2.29 27.62 8.83
N GLY A 90 -1.20 28.39 8.69
CA GLY A 90 -1.01 29.30 7.55
C GLY A 90 -0.79 28.56 6.24
N ASN A 91 -0.59 29.31 5.14
CA ASN A 91 -0.33 28.70 3.83
C ASN A 91 1.09 28.12 3.69
N ASP A 92 1.96 28.34 4.69
CA ASP A 92 3.36 27.92 4.68
C ASP A 92 3.63 26.84 5.73
N VAL A 93 4.28 25.75 5.33
CA VAL A 93 4.56 24.60 6.21
C VAL A 93 5.62 24.94 7.25
N GLN A 94 6.51 25.89 6.94
CA GLN A 94 7.53 26.36 7.90
C GLN A 94 6.90 27.07 9.10
N SER A 95 5.66 27.54 8.98
CA SER A 95 4.90 28.11 10.11
C SER A 95 4.40 27.06 11.11
N ILE A 96 4.39 25.78 10.73
CA ILE A 96 3.92 24.68 11.58
C ILE A 96 5.10 24.15 12.39
N GLN A 97 5.20 24.53 13.66
CA GLN A 97 6.26 24.05 14.55
C GLN A 97 5.92 22.70 15.19
N GLU A 98 4.64 22.38 15.36
CA GLU A 98 4.21 21.16 16.04
C GLU A 98 4.13 19.95 15.08
N ASP A 99 4.98 18.96 15.30
CA ASP A 99 4.97 17.70 14.55
C ASP A 99 3.63 16.94 14.69
N GLY A 100 2.90 17.14 15.79
CA GLY A 100 1.56 16.58 15.99
C GLY A 100 0.56 17.10 14.94
N ILE A 101 0.61 18.40 14.62
CA ILE A 101 -0.23 19.02 13.59
C ILE A 101 0.16 18.48 12.22
N LYS A 102 1.47 18.40 11.92
CA LYS A 102 1.98 17.82 10.67
C LYS A 102 1.49 16.39 10.48
N LYS A 103 1.64 15.56 11.52
CA LYS A 103 1.17 14.17 11.51
C LYS A 103 -0.34 14.06 11.25
N ARG A 104 -1.16 14.94 11.85
CA ARG A 104 -2.61 14.99 11.60
C ARG A 104 -2.93 15.32 10.14
N ILE A 105 -2.23 16.28 9.54
CA ILE A 105 -2.41 16.64 8.11
C ILE A 105 -2.03 15.45 7.22
N VAL A 106 -0.89 14.80 7.49
CA VAL A 106 -0.44 13.62 6.74
C VAL A 106 -1.45 12.48 6.85
N LEU A 107 -1.92 12.16 8.05
CA LEU A 107 -2.95 11.14 8.27
C LEU A 107 -4.25 11.50 7.56
N ALA A 108 -4.72 12.75 7.66
CA ALA A 108 -5.94 13.18 6.99
C ALA A 108 -5.86 12.99 5.47
N ALA A 109 -4.73 13.35 4.84
CA ALA A 109 -4.51 13.12 3.41
C ALA A 109 -4.38 11.63 3.08
N ARG A 110 -3.54 10.91 3.82
CA ARG A 110 -3.31 9.46 3.67
C ARG A 110 -4.62 8.67 3.76
N ASP A 111 -5.48 9.07 4.70
CA ASP A 111 -6.64 8.31 5.10
C ASP A 111 -7.96 8.77 4.49
N ASN A 112 -8.02 9.96 3.90
CA ASN A 112 -9.28 10.45 3.32
C ASN A 112 -9.17 10.75 1.83
N TRP A 113 -7.96 10.81 1.26
CA TRP A 113 -7.80 10.98 -0.18
C TRP A 113 -7.65 9.64 -0.88
N ALA A 114 -8.66 9.27 -1.66
CA ALA A 114 -8.77 7.94 -2.22
C ALA A 114 -7.54 7.60 -3.10
N ASN A 115 -7.19 8.48 -4.04
CA ASN A 115 -6.22 8.15 -5.09
C ASN A 115 -4.86 8.82 -4.92
N TYR A 116 -4.69 9.71 -3.93
CA TYR A 116 -3.50 10.55 -3.81
C TYR A 116 -2.21 9.74 -3.62
N PHE A 117 -2.20 8.86 -2.62
CA PHE A 117 -1.08 7.95 -2.34
C PHE A 117 -1.28 6.56 -2.95
N SER A 118 -1.83 6.51 -4.17
CA SER A 118 -2.01 5.28 -4.94
C SER A 118 -1.03 5.24 -6.12
N ARG A 119 -0.36 4.11 -6.33
CA ARG A 119 0.36 3.90 -7.59
C ARG A 119 -0.65 3.59 -8.68
N LEU A 120 -0.64 4.38 -9.76
CA LEU A 120 -1.62 4.27 -10.85
C LEU A 120 -1.02 3.53 -12.03
N PHE A 121 -1.64 2.41 -12.40
CA PHE A 121 -1.25 1.62 -13.56
C PHE A 121 -2.30 1.73 -14.65
N PRO A 122 -1.94 2.06 -15.90
CA PRO A 122 -2.88 1.96 -17.01
C PRO A 122 -3.23 0.48 -17.24
N VAL A 123 -4.52 0.19 -17.28
CA VAL A 123 -5.05 -1.17 -17.50
C VAL A 123 -6.27 -1.11 -18.41
N HIS A 124 -6.57 -2.21 -19.07
CA HIS A 124 -7.83 -2.43 -19.77
C HIS A 124 -8.56 -3.60 -19.11
N GLY A 125 -9.86 -3.46 -18.85
CA GLY A 125 -10.67 -4.60 -18.41
C GLY A 125 -11.09 -5.47 -19.59
N GLU A 126 -11.94 -6.45 -19.30
CA GLU A 126 -12.60 -7.26 -20.32
C GLU A 126 -13.47 -6.42 -21.27
N ASN A 127 -13.89 -7.02 -22.38
CA ASN A 127 -14.73 -6.37 -23.38
C ASN A 127 -15.98 -5.72 -22.74
N GLY A 128 -16.15 -4.41 -22.95
CA GLY A 128 -17.24 -3.63 -22.36
C GLY A 128 -16.93 -3.01 -20.99
N SER A 129 -15.76 -3.27 -20.43
CA SER A 129 -15.30 -2.63 -19.20
C SER A 129 -14.85 -1.19 -19.43
N ASP A 130 -15.35 -0.30 -18.59
CA ASP A 130 -15.04 1.13 -18.58
C ASP A 130 -13.73 1.47 -17.83
N VAL A 131 -13.03 0.44 -17.34
CA VAL A 131 -11.83 0.55 -16.52
C VAL A 131 -10.64 0.97 -17.37
N GLN A 132 -9.91 1.99 -16.90
CA GLN A 132 -8.73 2.53 -17.58
C GLN A 132 -7.47 2.49 -16.70
N ILE A 133 -7.66 2.51 -15.38
CA ILE A 133 -6.55 2.60 -14.42
C ILE A 133 -6.83 1.68 -13.24
N LEU A 134 -5.80 0.94 -12.81
CA LEU A 134 -5.74 0.26 -11.52
C LEU A 134 -4.89 1.09 -10.56
N GLY A 135 -5.51 1.60 -9.50
CA GLY A 135 -4.81 2.22 -8.38
C GLY A 135 -4.50 1.19 -7.30
N VAL A 136 -3.23 1.05 -6.91
CA VAL A 136 -2.80 0.19 -5.79
C VAL A 136 -2.24 1.07 -4.66
N SER A 137 -2.76 0.91 -3.45
CA SER A 137 -2.42 1.74 -2.29
C SER A 137 -2.37 0.92 -1.01
N HIS A 138 -1.93 1.51 0.10
CA HIS A 138 -1.96 0.90 1.43
C HIS A 138 -3.38 0.53 1.93
N ARG A 139 -4.44 0.97 1.23
CA ARG A 139 -5.84 0.68 1.57
C ARG A 139 -6.48 -0.39 0.70
N GLY A 140 -5.75 -0.89 -0.29
CA GLY A 140 -6.28 -1.82 -1.28
C GLY A 140 -6.18 -1.30 -2.71
N MET A 141 -6.97 -1.93 -3.56
CA MET A 141 -6.99 -1.74 -5.00
C MET A 141 -8.26 -0.99 -5.45
N ARG A 142 -8.14 -0.14 -6.46
CA ARG A 142 -9.28 0.58 -7.04
C ARG A 142 -9.23 0.57 -8.55
N LEU A 143 -10.35 0.27 -9.18
CA LEU A 143 -10.56 0.41 -10.61
C LEU A 143 -11.10 1.80 -10.89
N LEU A 144 -10.43 2.53 -11.79
CA LEU A 144 -10.70 3.93 -12.04
C LEU A 144 -10.94 4.20 -13.54
N LYS A 145 -11.74 5.23 -13.80
CA LYS A 145 -11.96 5.82 -15.13
C LYS A 145 -11.60 7.30 -15.08
N VAL A 146 -10.93 7.80 -16.12
CA VAL A 146 -10.71 9.24 -16.29
C VAL A 146 -11.97 9.85 -16.87
N VAL A 147 -12.54 10.84 -16.18
CA VAL A 147 -13.77 11.52 -16.59
C VAL A 147 -13.48 13.00 -16.83
N LYS A 148 -13.89 13.49 -18.00
CA LYS A 148 -13.92 14.92 -18.29
C LYS A 148 -15.17 15.51 -17.65
N ALA A 149 -15.01 16.49 -16.77
CA ALA A 149 -16.14 17.25 -16.25
C ALA A 149 -16.61 18.22 -17.35
N ALA A 150 -17.92 18.44 -17.47
CA ALA A 150 -18.45 19.46 -18.36
C ALA A 150 -18.04 20.86 -17.83
N GLY A 151 -17.39 21.68 -18.68
CA GLY A 151 -16.95 23.04 -18.36
C GLY A 151 -15.44 23.20 -18.12
N TYR A 152 -15.04 24.26 -17.38
CA TYR A 152 -13.65 24.68 -17.13
C TYR A 152 -12.88 23.83 -16.11
N ASN A 153 -13.25 22.55 -15.94
CA ASN A 153 -12.67 21.72 -14.90
C ASN A 153 -11.76 20.64 -15.50
N PRO A 154 -10.57 20.41 -14.93
CA PRO A 154 -9.68 19.37 -15.39
C PRO A 154 -10.31 17.98 -15.22
N GLU A 155 -9.78 17.01 -15.97
CA GLU A 155 -10.10 15.59 -15.83
C GLU A 155 -10.03 15.16 -14.35
N HIS A 156 -10.85 14.18 -13.95
CA HIS A 156 -10.80 13.60 -12.61
C HIS A 156 -10.93 12.07 -12.65
N LEU A 157 -10.46 11.41 -11.59
CA LEU A 157 -10.52 9.97 -11.45
C LEU A 157 -11.83 9.56 -10.78
N LYS A 158 -12.72 8.92 -11.55
CA LYS A 158 -13.93 8.28 -11.01
C LYS A 158 -13.60 6.87 -10.56
N ILE A 159 -13.95 6.54 -9.31
CA ILE A 159 -13.83 5.17 -8.79
C ILE A 159 -14.99 4.34 -9.33
N LEU A 160 -14.68 3.24 -10.02
CA LEU A 160 -15.65 2.27 -10.52
C LEU A 160 -15.88 1.16 -9.50
N ARG A 161 -14.79 0.67 -8.90
CA ARG A 161 -14.83 -0.40 -7.89
C ARG A 161 -13.62 -0.34 -6.97
N SER A 162 -13.78 -0.82 -5.74
CA SER A 162 -12.71 -0.91 -4.74
C SER A 162 -12.64 -2.32 -4.18
N TYR A 163 -11.44 -2.80 -3.90
CA TYR A 163 -11.17 -4.12 -3.32
C TYR A 163 -10.21 -4.01 -2.15
N SER A 164 -10.52 -4.71 -1.06
CA SER A 164 -9.58 -4.91 0.05
C SER A 164 -8.57 -6.00 -0.32
N PHE A 165 -7.34 -5.91 0.21
CA PHE A 165 -6.38 -7.01 0.10
C PHE A 165 -6.86 -8.29 0.78
N ALA A 166 -7.75 -8.17 1.77
CA ALA A 166 -8.41 -9.30 2.41
C ALA A 166 -9.27 -10.12 1.43
N ASP A 167 -9.74 -9.51 0.34
CA ASP A 167 -10.61 -10.13 -0.64
C ASP A 167 -9.85 -10.75 -1.81
N VAL A 168 -8.55 -10.49 -1.92
CA VAL A 168 -7.68 -11.06 -2.96
C VAL A 168 -7.19 -12.43 -2.49
N LEU A 169 -7.63 -13.48 -3.19
CA LEU A 169 -7.24 -14.86 -2.93
C LEU A 169 -5.92 -15.18 -3.63
N SER A 170 -5.79 -14.82 -4.91
CA SER A 170 -4.57 -14.97 -5.70
C SER A 170 -4.51 -13.97 -6.85
N VAL A 171 -3.28 -13.76 -7.37
CA VAL A 171 -3.02 -12.96 -8.57
C VAL A 171 -2.11 -13.76 -9.50
N GLU A 172 -2.60 -14.09 -10.69
CA GLU A 172 -1.86 -14.87 -11.68
C GLU A 172 -1.53 -14.04 -12.92
N LEU A 173 -0.37 -14.33 -13.53
CA LEU A 173 0.00 -13.76 -14.81
C LEU A 173 -0.37 -14.75 -15.90
N LYS A 174 -1.14 -14.30 -16.88
CA LYS A 174 -1.39 -15.02 -18.12
C LYS A 174 -0.56 -14.35 -19.22
N GLY A 175 0.57 -14.95 -19.57
CA GLY A 175 1.55 -14.32 -20.46
C GLY A 175 2.25 -13.11 -19.82
N SER A 176 2.63 -12.12 -20.62
CA SER A 176 3.43 -10.98 -20.18
C SER A 176 2.63 -9.75 -19.76
N SER A 177 1.34 -9.69 -20.11
CA SER A 177 0.51 -8.49 -19.96
C SER A 177 -0.85 -8.73 -19.32
N ASP A 178 -1.31 -9.97 -19.18
CA ASP A 178 -2.63 -10.22 -18.58
C ASP A 178 -2.49 -10.63 -17.12
N LEU A 179 -3.36 -10.05 -16.29
CA LEU A 179 -3.52 -10.34 -14.87
C LEU A 179 -4.89 -10.98 -14.67
N ASP A 180 -4.89 -12.06 -13.90
CA ASP A 180 -6.09 -12.72 -13.41
C ASP A 180 -6.11 -12.63 -11.89
N PHE A 181 -7.07 -11.87 -11.35
CA PHE A 181 -7.30 -11.72 -9.93
C PHE A 181 -8.46 -12.63 -9.51
N SER A 182 -8.15 -13.62 -8.68
CA SER A 182 -9.17 -14.40 -8.00
C SER A 182 -9.58 -13.67 -6.72
N LEU A 183 -10.77 -13.09 -6.72
CA LEU A 183 -11.34 -12.39 -5.57
C LEU A 183 -12.40 -13.28 -4.91
N LYS A 184 -12.73 -13.01 -3.64
CA LYS A 184 -13.78 -13.77 -2.92
C LYS A 184 -15.12 -13.81 -3.64
N THR A 185 -15.48 -12.73 -4.35
CA THR A 185 -16.81 -12.56 -4.95
C THR A 185 -16.81 -12.74 -6.47
N GLU A 186 -15.67 -12.63 -7.14
CA GLU A 186 -15.58 -12.62 -8.61
C GLU A 186 -14.16 -12.91 -9.10
N GLN A 187 -14.04 -13.17 -10.40
CA GLN A 187 -12.76 -13.14 -11.11
C GLN A 187 -12.63 -11.79 -11.80
N LEU A 188 -11.45 -11.16 -11.71
CA LEU A 188 -11.17 -9.89 -12.34
C LEU A 188 -9.98 -10.03 -13.29
N PHE A 189 -10.24 -9.84 -14.58
CA PHE A 189 -9.24 -9.87 -15.63
C PHE A 189 -8.83 -8.46 -16.03
N LEU A 190 -7.52 -8.20 -16.06
CA LEU A 190 -6.95 -6.92 -16.46
C LEU A 190 -5.76 -7.10 -17.40
N HIS A 191 -5.73 -6.33 -18.48
CA HIS A 191 -4.60 -6.24 -19.39
C HIS A 191 -3.75 -5.00 -19.10
N SER A 192 -2.44 -5.17 -18.91
CA SER A 192 -1.49 -4.07 -18.72
C SER A 192 -0.07 -4.46 -19.14
N PRO A 193 0.67 -3.59 -19.85
CA PRO A 193 2.09 -3.82 -20.12
C PRO A 193 2.95 -3.80 -18.85
N LYS A 194 2.38 -3.39 -17.70
CA LYS A 194 3.04 -3.38 -16.39
C LYS A 194 2.57 -4.53 -15.50
N ALA A 195 1.91 -5.55 -16.05
CA ALA A 195 1.35 -6.67 -15.29
C ALA A 195 2.33 -7.29 -14.27
N PRO A 196 3.60 -7.61 -14.61
CA PRO A 196 4.54 -8.15 -13.62
C PRO A 196 4.79 -7.22 -12.43
N ARG A 197 4.82 -5.89 -12.65
CA ARG A 197 5.01 -4.90 -11.58
C ARG A 197 3.78 -4.76 -10.70
N ILE A 198 2.59 -4.86 -11.29
CA ILE A 198 1.32 -4.84 -10.55
C ILE A 198 1.25 -6.07 -9.65
N LYS A 199 1.48 -7.27 -10.21
CA LYS A 199 1.49 -8.53 -9.46
C LYS A 199 2.45 -8.45 -8.27
N ALA A 200 3.72 -8.10 -8.52
CA ALA A 200 4.73 -8.00 -7.47
C ALA A 200 4.32 -7.02 -6.35
N MET A 201 3.73 -5.86 -6.71
CA MET A 201 3.28 -4.89 -5.72
C MET A 201 2.09 -5.40 -4.89
N VAL A 202 1.11 -6.04 -5.53
CA VAL A 202 -0.07 -6.57 -4.83
C VAL A 202 0.32 -7.74 -3.92
N GLU A 203 1.14 -8.68 -4.41
CA GLU A 203 1.63 -9.80 -3.60
C GLU A 203 2.44 -9.34 -2.40
N LEU A 204 3.33 -8.36 -2.58
CA LEU A 204 4.07 -7.73 -1.47
C LEU A 204 3.09 -7.15 -0.43
N PHE A 205 2.07 -6.41 -0.87
CA PHE A 205 1.13 -5.80 0.07
C PHE A 205 0.32 -6.85 0.83
N ILE A 206 -0.14 -7.90 0.14
CA ILE A 206 -0.86 -9.01 0.77
C ILE A 206 0.05 -9.73 1.78
N GLN A 207 1.29 -10.01 1.41
CA GLN A 207 2.26 -10.68 2.28
C GLN A 207 2.51 -9.86 3.55
N GLU A 208 2.82 -8.58 3.42
CA GLU A 208 3.14 -7.71 4.55
C GLU A 208 1.94 -7.47 5.48
N LEU A 209 0.72 -7.38 4.92
CA LEU A 209 -0.50 -7.21 5.70
C LEU A 209 -0.96 -8.51 6.38
N ARG A 210 -0.67 -9.67 5.79
CA ARG A 210 -0.95 -10.98 6.41
C ARG A 210 0.04 -11.33 7.53
N GLN A 211 1.24 -10.76 7.53
CA GLN A 211 2.20 -10.96 8.61
C GLN A 211 1.71 -10.42 9.97
N ASP A 212 0.65 -9.60 10.01
CA ASP A 212 0.09 -9.05 11.25
C ASP A 212 -1.09 -9.85 11.81
N THR A 213 -1.57 -10.89 11.11
CA THR A 213 -2.45 -11.87 11.73
C THR A 213 -1.58 -12.97 12.31
N ASN A 214 -1.37 -12.92 13.63
CA ASN A 214 -1.00 -14.10 14.40
C ASN A 214 -2.18 -15.09 14.43
N TYR A 215 -2.95 -15.22 13.35
CA TYR A 215 -4.14 -16.03 13.29
C TYR A 215 -4.20 -16.74 11.95
N VAL A 216 -4.55 -18.01 12.01
CA VAL A 216 -4.85 -18.83 10.84
C VAL A 216 -6.26 -19.39 10.98
N VAL A 217 -6.94 -19.59 9.85
CA VAL A 217 -8.23 -20.27 9.79
C VAL A 217 -7.99 -21.72 9.36
N ALA A 218 -8.57 -22.66 10.09
CA ALA A 218 -8.53 -24.08 9.75
C ALA A 218 -9.33 -24.37 8.47
N LEU A 219 -8.66 -24.84 7.42
CA LEU A 219 -9.31 -25.26 6.17
C LEU A 219 -9.98 -26.63 6.29
N ARG A 220 -9.51 -27.46 7.23
CA ARG A 220 -9.98 -28.82 7.50
C ARG A 220 -9.98 -29.08 9.01
N SER A 221 -10.80 -30.03 9.47
CA SER A 221 -10.75 -30.49 10.87
C SER A 221 -9.56 -31.40 11.10
N TYR A 222 -8.88 -31.25 12.25
CA TYR A 222 -7.78 -32.07 12.70
C TYR A 222 -8.04 -32.48 14.15
N ILE A 223 -8.40 -33.75 14.38
CA ILE A 223 -8.72 -34.28 15.70
C ILE A 223 -7.70 -35.35 16.06
N THR A 224 -7.12 -35.25 17.26
CA THR A 224 -6.04 -36.12 17.73
C THR A 224 -6.10 -36.24 19.25
N ASP A 225 -5.71 -37.41 19.77
CA ASP A 225 -5.61 -37.70 21.21
C ASP A 225 -4.22 -37.36 21.78
N ASP A 226 -3.26 -37.00 20.92
CA ASP A 226 -1.92 -36.58 21.33
C ASP A 226 -1.98 -35.16 21.94
N LYS A 227 -1.56 -35.05 23.20
CA LYS A 227 -1.60 -33.80 23.98
C LYS A 227 -0.60 -32.75 23.50
N SER A 228 0.41 -33.14 22.72
CA SER A 228 1.37 -32.20 22.11
C SER A 228 0.79 -31.51 20.87
N LEU A 229 -0.23 -32.10 20.25
CA LEU A 229 -0.84 -31.64 19.02
C LEU A 229 -2.11 -30.84 19.27
N LEU A 230 -2.33 -29.79 18.49
CA LEU A 230 -3.54 -28.96 18.59
C LEU A 230 -4.69 -29.59 17.80
N SER A 231 -5.75 -30.02 18.47
CA SER A 231 -6.99 -30.41 17.78
C SER A 231 -7.90 -29.21 17.53
N PHE A 232 -8.43 -29.10 16.30
CA PHE A 232 -9.32 -28.03 15.84
C PHE A 232 -10.30 -28.54 14.77
N LYS A 233 -11.36 -27.77 14.51
CA LYS A 233 -12.37 -28.04 13.47
C LYS A 233 -12.19 -27.08 12.30
N LYS A 234 -12.67 -27.49 11.12
CA LYS A 234 -12.73 -26.61 9.94
C LYS A 234 -13.47 -25.32 10.31
N GLY A 235 -12.87 -24.18 10.00
CA GLY A 235 -13.37 -22.84 10.28
C GLY A 235 -12.90 -22.25 11.60
N ASP A 236 -12.24 -23.03 12.47
CA ASP A 236 -11.68 -22.50 13.72
C ASP A 236 -10.60 -21.48 13.43
N LEU A 237 -10.62 -20.38 14.19
CA LEU A 237 -9.54 -19.40 14.23
C LEU A 237 -8.50 -19.86 15.26
N ILE A 238 -7.26 -19.99 14.82
CA ILE A 238 -6.13 -20.46 15.62
C ILE A 238 -5.13 -19.33 15.74
N GLU A 239 -4.81 -18.92 16.97
CA GLU A 239 -3.76 -17.93 17.23
C GLU A 239 -2.39 -18.58 17.08
N LEU A 240 -1.53 -18.08 16.19
CA LEU A 240 -0.13 -18.47 16.06
C LEU A 240 0.67 -17.92 17.24
N LEU A 241 1.38 -18.82 17.92
CA LEU A 241 2.23 -18.49 19.07
C LEU A 241 3.70 -18.76 18.71
N PRO A 242 4.64 -17.90 19.14
CA PRO A 242 6.06 -18.13 18.89
C PRO A 242 6.54 -19.38 19.63
N MET A 243 7.24 -20.27 18.93
CA MET A 243 7.88 -21.47 19.49
C MET A 243 9.13 -21.81 18.68
N GLU A 244 10.27 -21.94 19.36
CA GLU A 244 11.52 -22.39 18.75
C GLU A 244 11.55 -23.92 18.62
N GLY A 245 12.23 -24.43 17.58
CA GLY A 245 12.43 -25.87 17.40
C GLY A 245 11.27 -26.65 16.77
N VAL A 246 10.28 -25.96 16.20
CA VAL A 246 9.19 -26.62 15.45
C VAL A 246 9.72 -27.13 14.09
N GLU A 247 9.42 -28.39 13.76
CA GLU A 247 9.85 -28.99 12.50
C GLU A 247 9.23 -28.29 11.27
N PRO A 248 9.95 -28.21 10.13
CA PRO A 248 9.38 -27.66 8.90
C PRO A 248 8.06 -28.32 8.50
N GLY A 249 7.04 -27.51 8.20
CA GLY A 249 5.68 -28.00 7.90
C GLY A 249 4.76 -28.09 9.12
N TRP A 250 5.24 -27.76 10.31
CA TRP A 250 4.46 -27.61 11.53
C TRP A 250 4.49 -26.16 12.04
N GLN A 251 3.45 -25.79 12.78
CA GLN A 251 3.31 -24.50 13.47
C GLN A 251 2.77 -24.72 14.88
N PHE A 252 3.05 -23.79 15.80
CA PHE A 252 2.49 -23.79 17.14
C PHE A 252 1.41 -22.72 17.27
N GLY A 253 0.33 -23.03 17.98
CA GLY A 253 -0.73 -22.07 18.21
C GLY A 253 -1.76 -22.52 19.23
N SER A 254 -2.77 -21.68 19.43
CA SER A 254 -3.85 -21.91 20.39
C SER A 254 -5.24 -21.66 19.82
N THR A 255 -6.19 -22.50 20.20
CA THR A 255 -7.62 -22.30 19.95
C THR A 255 -8.45 -22.92 21.07
N GLY A 256 -9.58 -22.29 21.44
CA GLY A 256 -10.47 -22.80 22.49
C GLY A 256 -9.80 -23.04 23.84
N GLY A 257 -8.76 -22.25 24.19
CA GLY A 257 -8.02 -22.37 25.45
C GLY A 257 -7.03 -23.54 25.53
N ARG A 258 -6.76 -24.23 24.42
CA ARG A 258 -5.68 -25.24 24.32
C ARG A 258 -4.62 -24.79 23.32
N SER A 259 -3.38 -25.20 23.58
CA SER A 259 -2.24 -24.93 22.70
C SER A 259 -1.56 -26.23 22.29
N GLY A 260 -0.98 -26.26 21.10
CA GLY A 260 -0.28 -27.43 20.56
C GLY A 260 0.28 -27.15 19.17
N ILE A 261 1.06 -28.08 18.65
CA ILE A 261 1.57 -27.99 17.27
C ILE A 261 0.57 -28.58 16.27
N PHE A 262 0.56 -28.07 15.05
CA PHE A 262 -0.29 -28.55 13.97
C PHE A 262 0.33 -28.39 12.58
N PRO A 263 -0.11 -29.16 11.57
CA PRO A 263 0.43 -29.06 10.22
C PRO A 263 0.01 -27.78 9.50
N THR A 264 0.96 -27.10 8.85
CA THR A 264 0.69 -25.85 8.10
C THR A 264 -0.22 -26.07 6.89
N SER A 265 -0.24 -27.28 6.33
CA SER A 265 -1.05 -27.64 5.16
C SER A 265 -2.57 -27.68 5.42
N LEU A 266 -3.00 -27.60 6.69
CA LEU A 266 -4.40 -27.65 7.09
C LEU A 266 -5.01 -26.27 7.36
N VAL A 267 -4.21 -25.21 7.27
CA VAL A 267 -4.60 -23.85 7.67
C VAL A 267 -4.27 -22.81 6.60
N GLN A 268 -4.88 -21.64 6.70
CA GLN A 268 -4.57 -20.47 5.88
C GLN A 268 -4.49 -19.23 6.78
N LEU A 269 -3.53 -18.34 6.53
CA LEU A 269 -3.45 -17.05 7.23
C LEU A 269 -4.79 -16.33 7.18
N ALA A 270 -5.27 -15.92 8.36
CA ALA A 270 -6.49 -15.13 8.48
C ALA A 270 -6.25 -13.79 7.78
N ALA A 271 -7.19 -13.34 6.96
CA ALA A 271 -7.16 -11.98 6.45
C ALA A 271 -7.57 -11.03 7.58
N ALA A 272 -6.81 -9.94 7.78
CA ALA A 272 -7.20 -8.82 8.63
C ALA A 272 -8.39 -8.05 8.02
#